data_AF-A0A9B0WM35-F1
#
_entry.id   AF-A0A9B0WM35-F1
#
_cell.length_a   1.000
_cell.length_b   1.000
_cell.length_c   1.000
_cell.angle_alpha   90.00
_cell.angle_beta   90.00
_cell.angle_gamma   90.00
#
_symmetry.space_group_name_H-M   'P 1'
#
loop_
_entity.id
_entity.type
_entity.pdbx_description
1 polymer ?
#
loop_
_entity_poly.entity_id
_entity_poly.type
_entity_poly.pdbx_seq_one_letter_code
_entity_poly.pdbx_strand_id
1 'polypeptide(L)'
;MSDIRHSLLRRDALSAAKEVLYHLDIYFSSQLQSAPLPIVDKGPVELLEEFVFQVPKERGTQPKRLNSLQELQLLEIMCNYFQEQTKESVRQIIFSSLFSPQGNKADDSRMSLLGKIVSMAVAVCRIPVLECAASWLQRTPVVYCVRLARALVDDYCCLVPGSVQTLKQTFSASPRFCCQFVTSVTALYDLSSDDLIPPLDLLEMIVSWIVEDPRLILITFLNTPIAASLPIGFLELTPLTGLIRWCVKAPLAYKRKKKPPLTNGHLSNKVTKDSGVGSDRDSHLLYSKLHLSVLQVLMMLQGHLTEKNLYGRLGLVLFDHVVPLVEEIDRLVDELSPLNASQETELALDRLAQALQVAMASGALLCTRDDLRPLCSRLPHNNLLQLVISGPVQQSPHAALPPGFYPHIHTPPLSYGTVPAHPAAHPALPTHPGHTFISGMTFPFRPIR
;
A
#
# COMPACT_ATOMS: atom_id res chain seq x y z
N MET A 1 -7.19 23.41 26.75
CA MET A 1 -5.83 22.84 26.52
C MET A 1 -4.72 23.59 27.26
N SER A 2 -4.84 24.90 27.52
CA SER A 2 -3.84 25.68 28.28
C SER A 2 -3.56 25.12 29.69
N ASP A 3 -4.62 24.75 30.43
CA ASP A 3 -4.48 24.26 31.81
C ASP A 3 -3.77 22.89 31.84
N ILE A 4 -4.06 22.03 30.87
CA ILE A 4 -3.37 20.75 30.66
C ILE A 4 -1.89 21.01 30.35
N ARG A 5 -1.58 21.94 29.45
CA ARG A 5 -0.19 22.30 29.16
C ARG A 5 0.56 22.76 30.42
N HIS A 6 -0.04 23.61 31.24
CA HIS A 6 0.58 24.10 32.47
C HIS A 6 0.84 23.00 33.50
N SER A 7 -0.02 21.99 33.61
CA SER A 7 0.22 20.85 34.50
C SER A 7 1.36 19.96 34.01
N LEU A 8 1.47 19.77 32.68
CA LEU A 8 2.49 18.94 32.05
C LEU A 8 3.89 19.55 32.11
N LEU A 9 4.01 20.88 32.04
CA LEU A 9 5.32 21.59 32.11
C LEU A 9 6.08 21.35 33.42
N ARG A 10 5.40 20.91 34.49
CA ARG A 10 6.02 20.65 35.80
C ARG A 10 6.56 19.22 35.95
N ARG A 11 6.35 18.36 34.95
CA ARG A 11 6.72 16.94 34.98
C ARG A 11 8.02 16.69 34.22
N ASP A 12 8.65 15.55 34.51
CA ASP A 12 9.70 15.03 33.62
C ASP A 12 9.12 14.62 32.26
N ALA A 13 9.97 14.49 31.25
CA ALA A 13 9.55 14.28 29.86
C ALA A 13 8.70 13.02 29.66
N LEU A 14 9.04 11.90 30.32
CA LEU A 14 8.34 10.63 30.14
C LEU A 14 7.00 10.64 30.89
N SER A 15 6.96 11.19 32.10
CA SER A 15 5.71 11.38 32.84
C SER A 15 4.77 12.36 32.15
N ALA A 16 5.31 13.40 31.50
CA ALA A 16 4.52 14.34 30.69
C ALA A 16 3.95 13.65 29.44
N ALA A 17 4.76 12.85 28.73
CA ALA A 17 4.29 12.10 27.57
C ALA A 17 3.20 11.08 27.94
N LYS A 18 3.34 10.37 29.06
CA LYS A 18 2.31 9.44 29.54
C LYS A 18 1.00 10.17 29.86
N GLU A 19 1.10 11.29 30.56
CA GLU A 19 -0.08 12.06 30.98
C GLU A 19 -0.77 12.77 29.82
N VAL A 20 -0.01 13.23 28.82
CA VAL A 20 -0.62 13.84 27.62
C VAL A 20 -1.46 12.82 26.86
N LEU A 21 -0.99 11.57 26.72
CA LEU A 21 -1.77 10.49 26.11
C LEU A 21 -3.06 10.23 26.90
N TYR A 22 -2.99 10.20 28.22
CA TYR A 22 -4.15 10.00 29.09
C TYR A 22 -5.18 11.15 28.98
N HIS A 23 -4.73 12.40 28.96
CA HIS A 23 -5.62 13.54 28.78
C HIS A 23 -6.29 13.55 27.40
N LEU A 24 -5.55 13.21 26.35
CA LEU A 24 -6.10 13.08 25.00
C LEU A 24 -7.09 11.92 24.89
N ASP A 25 -6.85 10.83 25.60
CA ASP A 25 -7.77 9.71 25.72
C ASP A 25 -9.15 10.14 26.19
N ILE A 26 -9.18 10.88 27.31
CA ILE A 26 -10.42 11.41 27.90
C ILE A 26 -11.09 12.37 26.92
N TYR A 27 -10.30 13.29 26.33
CA TYR A 27 -10.80 14.28 25.38
C TYR A 27 -11.46 13.63 24.15
N PHE A 28 -10.78 12.70 23.49
CA PHE A 28 -11.30 12.03 22.30
C PHE A 28 -12.43 11.04 22.63
N SER A 29 -12.36 10.37 23.79
CA SER A 29 -13.47 9.55 24.29
C SER A 29 -14.75 10.37 24.46
N SER A 30 -14.64 11.59 24.99
CA SER A 30 -15.79 12.49 25.17
C SER A 30 -16.31 13.04 23.84
N GLN A 31 -15.41 13.45 22.94
CA GLN A 31 -15.75 13.90 21.58
C GLN A 31 -16.55 12.86 20.80
N LEU A 32 -16.11 11.59 20.83
CA LEU A 32 -16.80 10.50 20.13
C LEU A 32 -18.17 10.16 20.71
N GLN A 33 -18.43 10.51 21.97
CA GLN A 33 -19.76 10.37 22.57
C GLN A 33 -20.70 11.49 22.14
N SER A 34 -20.17 12.70 21.89
CA SER A 34 -20.97 13.87 21.51
C SER A 34 -21.18 14.01 20.00
N ALA A 35 -20.25 13.52 19.17
CA ALA A 35 -20.35 13.54 17.72
C ALA A 35 -19.76 12.27 17.07
N PRO A 36 -20.36 11.72 16.00
CA PRO A 36 -19.85 10.52 15.32
C PRO A 36 -18.54 10.75 14.55
N LEU A 37 -18.25 12.00 14.17
CA LEU A 37 -17.03 12.38 13.45
C LEU A 37 -16.17 13.28 14.34
N PRO A 38 -15.06 12.76 14.89
CA PRO A 38 -14.16 13.54 15.73
C PRO A 38 -13.39 14.53 14.87
N ILE A 39 -13.45 15.82 15.23
CA ILE A 39 -12.60 16.84 14.64
C ILE A 39 -11.32 16.87 15.46
N VAL A 40 -10.19 16.53 14.83
CA VAL A 40 -8.88 16.70 15.46
C VAL A 40 -8.49 18.16 15.33
N ASP A 41 -8.76 18.94 16.38
CA ASP A 41 -8.34 20.33 16.47
C ASP A 41 -6.80 20.44 16.54
N LYS A 42 -6.26 21.64 16.27
CA LYS A 42 -4.81 21.91 16.39
C LYS A 42 -4.26 21.71 17.80
N GLY A 43 -5.10 21.90 18.83
CA GLY A 43 -4.70 21.83 20.24
C GLY A 43 -4.11 20.47 20.67
N PRO A 44 -4.81 19.35 20.44
CA PRO A 44 -4.26 18.00 20.65
C PRO A 44 -2.89 17.77 19.98
N VAL A 45 -2.75 18.17 18.72
CA VAL A 45 -1.51 17.98 17.94
C VAL A 45 -0.36 18.79 18.55
N GLU A 46 -0.60 20.06 18.92
CA GLU A 46 0.42 20.90 19.58
C GLU A 46 0.92 20.31 20.91
N LEU A 47 0.02 19.70 21.70
CA LEU A 47 0.42 19.02 22.94
C LEU A 47 1.30 17.79 22.66
N LEU A 48 1.00 17.02 21.62
CA LEU A 48 1.84 15.90 21.20
C LEU A 48 3.20 16.36 20.69
N GLU A 49 3.25 17.43 19.90
CA GLU A 49 4.50 18.05 19.44
C GLU A 49 5.39 18.42 20.62
N GLU A 50 4.83 19.11 21.62
CA GLU A 50 5.60 19.59 22.77
C GLU A 50 6.04 18.46 23.70
N PHE A 51 5.15 17.53 24.05
CA PHE A 51 5.39 16.56 25.13
C PHE A 51 5.79 15.16 24.68
N VAL A 52 5.47 14.75 23.44
CA VAL A 52 5.91 13.46 22.88
C VAL A 52 7.12 13.66 21.99
N PHE A 53 7.04 14.60 21.05
CA PHE A 53 8.12 14.85 20.07
C PHE A 53 9.18 15.85 20.55
N GLN A 54 9.02 16.42 21.75
CA GLN A 54 9.95 17.37 22.38
C GLN A 54 10.23 18.60 21.50
N VAL A 55 9.24 19.04 20.71
CA VAL A 55 9.32 20.22 19.83
C VAL A 55 8.87 21.44 20.65
N PRO A 56 9.79 22.37 20.99
CA PRO A 56 9.43 23.49 21.83
C PRO A 56 8.48 24.46 21.12
N LYS A 57 7.46 24.94 21.84
CA LYS A 57 6.51 25.93 21.32
C LYS A 57 7.12 27.34 21.23
N GLU A 58 8.09 27.66 22.07
CA GLU A 58 8.74 28.97 22.14
C GLU A 58 9.94 29.06 21.19
N ARG A 59 9.99 30.13 20.38
CA ARG A 59 11.11 30.39 19.46
C ARG A 59 12.38 30.66 20.27
N GLY A 60 13.42 29.85 20.06
CA GLY A 60 14.73 30.00 20.69
C GLY A 60 15.06 28.95 21.75
N THR A 61 14.08 28.17 22.19
CA THR A 61 14.30 27.05 23.10
C THR A 61 14.80 25.83 22.31
N GLN A 62 15.91 25.23 22.72
CA GLN A 62 16.44 24.05 22.06
C GLN A 62 15.58 22.81 22.38
N PRO A 63 15.31 21.92 21.40
CA PRO A 63 14.61 20.67 21.65
C PRO A 63 15.35 19.83 22.69
N LYS A 64 14.64 19.35 23.71
CA LYS A 64 15.20 18.39 24.67
C LYS A 64 15.24 17.02 24.01
N ARG A 65 16.42 16.59 23.56
CA ARG A 65 16.58 15.24 23.00
C ARG A 65 16.51 14.20 24.11
N LEU A 66 15.63 13.21 23.95
CA LEU A 66 15.64 12.00 24.76
C LEU A 66 16.90 11.19 24.44
N ASN A 67 17.50 10.58 25.45
CA ASN A 67 18.55 9.59 25.23
C ASN A 67 17.93 8.24 24.79
N SER A 68 18.76 7.29 24.36
CA SER A 68 18.28 5.99 23.84
C SER A 68 17.45 5.18 24.85
N LEU A 69 17.80 5.23 26.14
CA LEU A 69 17.02 4.55 27.19
C LEU A 69 15.65 5.21 27.37
N GLN A 70 15.62 6.54 27.42
CA GLN A 70 14.37 7.29 27.53
C GLN A 70 13.48 7.11 26.30
N GLU A 71 14.07 7.03 25.10
CA GLU A 71 13.34 6.74 23.89
C GLU A 71 12.72 5.34 23.92
N LEU A 72 13.46 4.33 24.38
CA LEU A 72 12.92 2.99 24.58
C LEU A 72 11.78 2.97 25.60
N GLN A 73 11.93 3.69 26.72
CA GLN A 73 10.87 3.84 27.73
C GLN A 73 9.63 4.56 27.18
N LEU A 74 9.81 5.58 26.33
CA LEU A 74 8.71 6.25 25.66
C LEU A 74 7.95 5.28 24.73
N LEU A 75 8.68 4.49 23.94
CA LEU A 75 8.07 3.47 23.08
C LEU A 75 7.27 2.46 23.90
N GLU A 76 7.80 2.00 25.05
CA GLU A 76 7.10 1.09 25.96
C GLU A 76 5.81 1.73 26.51
N ILE A 77 5.88 2.99 26.97
CA ILE A 77 4.71 3.75 27.43
C ILE A 77 3.64 3.80 26.33
N MET A 78 4.02 4.12 25.09
CA MET A 78 3.08 4.22 23.97
C MET A 78 2.48 2.85 23.62
N CYS A 79 3.28 1.79 23.56
CA CYS A 79 2.78 0.43 23.31
C CYS A 79 1.82 -0.04 24.40
N ASN A 80 2.14 0.20 25.67
CA ASN A 80 1.25 -0.14 26.78
C ASN A 80 -0.05 0.66 26.71
N TYR A 81 0.02 1.96 26.41
CA TYR A 81 -1.17 2.79 26.19
C TYR A 81 -2.09 2.21 25.10
N PHE A 82 -1.56 1.90 23.91
CA PHE A 82 -2.37 1.32 22.83
C PHE A 82 -2.88 -0.09 23.16
N GLN A 83 -2.17 -0.84 23.99
CA GLN A 83 -2.60 -2.16 24.46
C GLN A 83 -3.76 -2.08 25.46
N GLU A 84 -3.74 -1.09 26.34
CA GLU A 84 -4.73 -0.89 27.40
C GLU A 84 -6.02 -0.21 26.89
N GLN A 85 -5.94 0.63 25.86
CA GLN A 85 -7.13 1.30 25.31
C GLN A 85 -8.04 0.31 24.58
N THR A 86 -9.26 0.13 25.09
CA THR A 86 -10.24 -0.84 24.57
C THR A 86 -11.02 -0.31 23.37
N LYS A 87 -11.29 0.99 23.30
CA LYS A 87 -12.04 1.64 22.20
C LYS A 87 -11.16 1.79 20.97
N GLU A 88 -11.46 1.02 19.92
CA GLU A 88 -10.71 1.06 18.65
C GLU A 88 -10.70 2.45 18.02
N SER A 89 -11.84 3.15 17.99
CA SER A 89 -11.94 4.51 17.44
C SER A 89 -11.00 5.51 18.14
N VAL A 90 -10.89 5.45 19.48
CA VAL A 90 -9.98 6.31 20.25
C VAL A 90 -8.51 6.00 19.91
N ARG A 91 -8.14 4.71 19.84
CA ARG A 91 -6.78 4.30 19.43
C ARG A 91 -6.44 4.86 18.06
N GLN A 92 -7.34 4.71 17.09
CA GLN A 92 -7.11 5.17 15.71
C GLN A 92 -6.94 6.69 15.64
N ILE A 93 -7.75 7.47 16.36
CA ILE A 93 -7.64 8.94 16.37
C ILE A 93 -6.34 9.40 17.03
N ILE A 94 -5.93 8.78 18.14
CA ILE A 94 -4.69 9.16 18.82
C ILE A 94 -3.48 8.78 17.99
N PHE A 95 -3.47 7.58 17.39
CA PHE A 95 -2.42 7.18 16.46
C PHE A 95 -2.35 8.13 15.25
N SER A 96 -3.49 8.50 14.69
CA SER A 96 -3.56 9.46 13.59
C SER A 96 -3.07 10.85 14.02
N SER A 97 -3.40 11.30 15.23
CA SER A 97 -2.95 12.60 15.76
C SER A 97 -1.44 12.63 16.01
N LEU A 98 -0.86 11.50 16.41
CA LEU A 98 0.59 11.36 16.61
C LEU A 98 1.35 11.39 15.28
N PHE A 99 0.87 10.63 14.28
CA PHE A 99 1.71 10.24 13.15
C PHE A 99 1.22 10.70 11.77
N SER A 100 0.02 11.26 11.64
CA SER A 100 -0.40 11.82 10.35
C SER A 100 0.48 13.02 10.01
N PRO A 101 0.99 13.11 8.76
CA PRO A 101 1.81 14.23 8.34
C PRO A 101 1.10 15.58 8.54
N GLN A 102 1.81 16.54 9.12
CA GLN A 102 1.30 17.90 9.36
C GLN A 102 1.82 18.91 8.34
N GLY A 103 2.73 18.51 7.45
CA GLY A 103 3.39 19.39 6.49
C GLY A 103 4.42 20.32 7.15
N ASN A 104 4.98 19.91 8.29
CA ASN A 104 5.89 20.72 9.10
C ASN A 104 7.20 19.98 9.41
N LYS A 105 8.19 20.70 9.96
CA LYS A 105 9.53 20.15 10.24
C LYS A 105 9.53 18.99 11.26
N ALA A 106 8.47 18.84 12.05
CA ALA A 106 8.36 17.76 13.02
C ALA A 106 7.95 16.43 12.38
N ASP A 107 7.53 16.41 11.11
CA ASP A 107 7.15 15.18 10.40
C ASP A 107 8.29 14.16 10.29
N ASP A 108 9.55 14.60 10.23
CA ASP A 108 10.69 13.68 10.25
C ASP A 108 10.86 12.99 11.61
N SER A 109 10.66 13.73 12.70
CA SER A 109 10.65 13.16 14.06
C SER A 109 9.47 12.21 14.25
N ARG A 110 8.28 12.55 13.72
CA ARG A 110 7.11 11.65 13.71
C ARG A 110 7.40 10.36 12.97
N MET A 111 7.94 10.45 11.77
CA MET A 111 8.25 9.29 10.95
C MET A 111 9.32 8.41 11.60
N SER A 112 10.34 9.01 12.21
CA SER A 112 11.34 8.26 12.97
C SER A 112 10.71 7.51 14.16
N LEU A 113 9.86 8.17 14.94
CA LEU A 113 9.20 7.53 16.08
C LEU A 113 8.19 6.45 15.62
N LEU A 114 7.48 6.71 14.52
CA LEU A 114 6.56 5.75 13.89
C LEU A 114 7.30 4.46 13.46
N GLY A 115 8.45 4.59 12.80
CA GLY A 115 9.27 3.44 12.44
C GLY A 115 9.65 2.61 13.67
N LYS A 116 10.13 3.28 14.72
CA LYS A 116 10.54 2.62 15.97
C LYS A 116 9.39 1.95 16.71
N ILE A 117 8.22 2.59 16.83
CA ILE A 117 7.07 2.00 17.53
C ILE A 117 6.47 0.83 16.77
N VAL A 118 6.40 0.89 15.43
CA VAL A 118 5.90 -0.22 14.61
C VAL A 118 6.90 -1.37 14.61
N SER A 119 8.21 -1.08 14.51
CA SER A 119 9.27 -2.08 14.65
C SER A 119 9.18 -2.77 16.02
N MET A 120 9.14 -2.01 17.12
CA MET A 120 8.96 -2.61 18.44
C MET A 120 7.65 -3.41 18.56
N ALA A 121 6.55 -2.94 17.97
CA ALA A 121 5.28 -3.66 17.96
C ALA A 121 5.33 -4.99 17.21
N VAL A 122 6.11 -5.08 16.12
CA VAL A 122 6.42 -6.36 15.46
C VAL A 122 7.24 -7.25 16.39
N ALA A 123 8.31 -6.72 17.01
CA ALA A 123 9.20 -7.49 17.88
C ALA A 123 8.50 -8.12 19.09
N VAL A 124 7.56 -7.39 19.72
CA VAL A 124 6.86 -7.81 20.93
C VAL A 124 5.36 -8.08 20.70
N CYS A 125 4.95 -8.30 19.46
CA CYS A 125 3.59 -8.67 19.04
C CYS A 125 2.47 -7.77 19.61
N ARG A 126 2.63 -6.44 19.55
CA ARG A 126 1.61 -5.47 19.99
C ARG A 126 0.56 -5.23 18.90
N ILE A 127 -0.36 -6.19 18.76
CA ILE A 127 -1.43 -6.18 17.73
C ILE A 127 -2.18 -4.84 17.65
N PRO A 128 -2.60 -4.19 18.77
CA PRO A 128 -3.25 -2.88 18.72
C PRO A 128 -2.49 -1.80 17.94
N VAL A 129 -1.17 -1.76 18.07
CA VAL A 129 -0.32 -0.79 17.36
C VAL A 129 -0.25 -1.15 15.88
N LEU A 130 -0.13 -2.44 15.54
CA LEU A 130 -0.09 -2.91 14.16
C LEU A 130 -1.40 -2.64 13.42
N GLU A 131 -2.56 -2.79 14.07
CA GLU A 131 -3.87 -2.45 13.49
C GLU A 131 -4.03 -0.94 13.28
N CYS A 132 -3.46 -0.11 14.16
CA CYS A 132 -3.41 1.34 13.95
C CYS A 132 -2.48 1.70 12.78
N ALA A 133 -1.31 1.08 12.69
CA ALA A 133 -0.39 1.26 11.58
C ALA A 133 -1.01 0.83 10.23
N ALA A 134 -1.77 -0.27 10.21
CA ALA A 134 -2.50 -0.72 9.03
C ALA A 134 -3.52 0.34 8.54
N SER A 135 -4.29 0.90 9.47
CA SER A 135 -5.25 1.98 9.18
C SER A 135 -4.56 3.28 8.75
N TRP A 136 -3.41 3.59 9.34
CA TRP A 136 -2.61 4.75 8.99
C TRP A 136 -2.04 4.64 7.57
N LEU A 137 -1.51 3.46 7.19
CA LEU A 137 -0.99 3.20 5.83
C LEU A 137 -2.06 3.41 4.76
N GLN A 138 -3.32 3.04 5.02
CA GLN A 138 -4.44 3.24 4.09
C GLN A 138 -4.83 4.70 3.91
N ARG A 139 -4.56 5.56 4.89
CA ARG A 139 -5.04 6.95 4.95
C ARG A 139 -3.90 7.96 4.87
N THR A 140 -2.72 7.54 4.44
CA THR A 140 -1.54 8.40 4.35
C THR A 140 -0.98 8.38 2.91
N PRO A 141 -0.47 9.51 2.41
CA PRO A 141 0.19 9.54 1.10
C PRO A 141 1.33 8.52 0.98
N VAL A 142 1.44 7.90 -0.19
CA VAL A 142 2.35 6.76 -0.46
C VAL A 142 3.81 7.05 -0.07
N VAL A 143 4.27 8.29 -0.21
CA VAL A 143 5.64 8.72 0.12
C VAL A 143 5.99 8.46 1.60
N TYR A 144 5.03 8.56 2.51
CA TYR A 144 5.26 8.26 3.93
C TYR A 144 5.13 6.76 4.20
N CYS A 145 4.24 6.08 3.49
CA CYS A 145 4.08 4.63 3.61
C CYS A 145 5.34 3.87 3.21
N VAL A 146 5.99 4.26 2.09
CA VAL A 146 7.25 3.64 1.64
C VAL A 146 8.41 3.95 2.60
N ARG A 147 8.40 5.08 3.31
CA ARG A 147 9.39 5.38 4.37
C ARG A 147 9.24 4.45 5.56
N LEU A 148 8.02 4.18 6.01
CA LEU A 148 7.77 3.21 7.08
C LEU A 148 8.16 1.80 6.62
N ALA A 149 7.76 1.40 5.41
CA ALA A 149 8.13 0.10 4.85
C ALA A 149 9.65 -0.07 4.77
N ARG A 150 10.39 0.96 4.33
CA ARG A 150 11.85 0.95 4.29
C ARG A 150 12.45 0.73 5.67
N ALA A 151 12.01 1.48 6.69
CA ALA A 151 12.52 1.33 8.05
C ALA A 151 12.35 -0.11 8.58
N LEU A 152 11.20 -0.74 8.32
CA LEU A 152 10.96 -2.12 8.73
C LEU A 152 11.78 -3.14 7.93
N VAL A 153 11.95 -2.93 6.63
CA VAL A 153 12.79 -3.80 5.81
C VAL A 153 14.25 -3.69 6.24
N ASP A 154 14.73 -2.48 6.55
CA ASP A 154 16.07 -2.27 7.07
C ASP A 154 16.26 -3.04 8.39
N ASP A 155 15.33 -2.86 9.36
CA ASP A 155 15.38 -3.52 10.67
C ASP A 155 15.34 -5.06 10.57
N TYR A 156 14.43 -5.61 9.75
CA TYR A 156 14.10 -7.03 9.78
C TYR A 156 14.69 -7.87 8.64
N CYS A 157 15.11 -7.26 7.54
CA CYS A 157 15.60 -7.98 6.37
C CYS A 157 17.07 -7.63 6.04
N CYS A 158 17.61 -6.53 6.57
CA CYS A 158 18.95 -6.07 6.21
C CYS A 158 19.92 -5.99 7.39
N LEU A 159 19.50 -5.45 8.54
CA LEU A 159 20.41 -5.13 9.65
C LEU A 159 20.74 -6.33 10.55
N VAL A 160 19.74 -7.15 10.89
CA VAL A 160 19.90 -8.25 11.86
C VAL A 160 19.61 -9.60 11.19
N PRO A 161 20.61 -10.48 11.00
CA PRO A 161 20.39 -11.80 10.42
C PRO A 161 19.34 -12.62 11.18
N GLY A 162 18.40 -13.22 10.46
CA GLY A 162 17.33 -14.06 11.03
C GLY A 162 16.15 -13.30 11.62
N SER A 163 16.24 -11.97 11.78
CA SER A 163 15.12 -11.15 12.30
C SER A 163 13.88 -11.18 11.40
N VAL A 164 14.03 -11.52 10.12
CA VAL A 164 12.90 -11.72 9.18
C VAL A 164 11.88 -12.72 9.71
N GLN A 165 12.29 -13.70 10.54
CA GLN A 165 11.36 -14.65 11.15
C GLN A 165 10.39 -13.98 12.14
N THR A 166 10.85 -12.94 12.85
CA THR A 166 9.98 -12.14 13.73
C THR A 166 8.94 -11.39 12.92
N LEU A 167 9.36 -10.75 11.82
CA LEU A 167 8.40 -10.09 10.93
C LEU A 167 7.43 -11.10 10.33
N LYS A 168 7.91 -12.26 9.88
CA LYS A 168 7.10 -13.35 9.31
C LYS A 168 5.99 -13.83 10.23
N GLN A 169 6.24 -13.88 11.55
CA GLN A 169 5.24 -14.27 12.56
C GLN A 169 4.08 -13.27 12.69
N THR A 170 4.25 -12.03 12.23
CA THR A 170 3.20 -11.00 12.26
C THR A 170 1.97 -11.39 11.45
N PHE A 171 2.14 -12.23 10.43
CA PHE A 171 1.06 -12.69 9.56
C PHE A 171 -0.12 -13.30 10.31
N SER A 172 0.14 -14.14 11.32
CA SER A 172 -0.93 -14.76 12.11
C SER A 172 -1.58 -13.80 13.12
N ALA A 173 -0.86 -12.74 13.51
CA ALA A 173 -1.28 -11.79 14.53
C ALA A 173 -2.05 -10.58 13.98
N SER A 174 -1.58 -10.01 12.86
CA SER A 174 -2.22 -8.87 12.19
C SER A 174 -2.12 -9.00 10.65
N PRO A 175 -3.04 -9.77 10.03
CA PRO A 175 -3.08 -9.91 8.57
C PRO A 175 -3.37 -8.59 7.84
N ARG A 176 -4.13 -7.66 8.45
CA ARG A 176 -4.40 -6.35 7.86
C ARG A 176 -3.13 -5.52 7.72
N PHE A 177 -2.30 -5.50 8.76
CA PHE A 177 -0.99 -4.86 8.70
C PHE A 177 -0.11 -5.50 7.62
N CYS A 178 -0.05 -6.83 7.57
CA CYS A 178 0.75 -7.54 6.56
C CYS A 178 0.30 -7.21 5.13
N CYS A 179 -1.01 -7.15 4.87
CA CYS A 179 -1.53 -6.70 3.57
C CYS A 179 -1.04 -5.29 3.20
N GLN A 180 -1.14 -4.33 4.13
CA GLN A 180 -0.73 -2.94 3.88
C GLN A 180 0.79 -2.78 3.77
N PHE A 181 1.54 -3.58 4.54
CA PHE A 181 2.98 -3.68 4.42
C PHE A 181 3.37 -4.18 3.04
N VAL A 182 2.74 -5.25 2.52
CA VAL A 182 2.97 -5.77 1.16
C VAL A 182 2.64 -4.71 0.10
N THR A 183 1.54 -3.96 0.26
CA THR A 183 1.21 -2.85 -0.66
C THR A 183 2.30 -1.77 -0.64
N SER A 184 2.83 -1.44 0.54
CA SER A 184 3.86 -0.41 0.70
C SER A 184 5.23 -0.86 0.17
N VAL A 185 5.65 -2.10 0.43
CA VAL A 185 6.95 -2.61 -0.06
C VAL A 185 6.96 -2.80 -1.56
N THR A 186 5.82 -3.16 -2.18
CA THR A 186 5.71 -3.27 -3.64
C THR A 186 5.66 -1.91 -4.34
N ALA A 187 5.27 -0.85 -3.62
CA ALA A 187 5.45 0.55 -4.05
C ALA A 187 6.89 1.05 -3.85
N LEU A 188 7.59 0.56 -2.82
CA LEU A 188 8.98 0.92 -2.51
C LEU A 188 9.99 0.27 -3.48
N TYR A 189 9.89 -1.04 -3.68
CA TYR A 189 10.79 -1.82 -4.53
C TYR A 189 10.15 -2.03 -5.90
N ASP A 190 10.23 -1.05 -6.79
CA ASP A 190 9.54 -1.10 -8.07
C ASP A 190 10.35 -1.80 -9.20
N LEU A 191 11.56 -2.28 -8.89
CA LEU A 191 12.53 -2.86 -9.83
C LEU A 191 13.01 -1.88 -10.93
N SER A 192 12.83 -0.56 -10.76
CA SER A 192 13.27 0.45 -11.72
C SER A 192 14.80 0.62 -11.75
N SER A 193 15.49 0.34 -10.65
CA SER A 193 16.95 0.26 -10.55
C SER A 193 17.39 -0.96 -9.73
N ASP A 194 18.70 -1.25 -9.68
CA ASP A 194 19.22 -2.42 -8.98
C ASP A 194 19.07 -2.31 -7.46
N ASP A 195 19.11 -1.10 -6.91
CA ASP A 195 18.84 -0.80 -5.48
C ASP A 195 17.36 -0.93 -5.11
N LEU A 196 16.48 -0.98 -6.11
CA LEU A 196 15.03 -1.10 -5.95
C LEU A 196 14.53 -2.51 -6.29
N ILE A 197 15.44 -3.49 -6.39
CA ILE A 197 15.11 -4.92 -6.39
C ILE A 197 14.90 -5.35 -4.92
N PRO A 198 13.77 -6.01 -4.58
CA PRO A 198 13.50 -6.39 -3.20
C PRO A 198 14.57 -7.37 -2.66
N PRO A 199 15.00 -7.23 -1.38
CA PRO A 199 15.87 -8.22 -0.74
C PRO A 199 15.27 -9.63 -0.80
N LEU A 200 16.12 -10.65 -0.93
CA LEU A 200 15.66 -12.03 -1.11
C LEU A 200 14.83 -12.53 0.08
N ASP A 201 15.26 -12.25 1.30
CA ASP A 201 14.54 -12.62 2.53
C ASP A 201 13.13 -11.99 2.59
N LEU A 202 13.01 -10.74 2.13
CA LEU A 202 11.73 -10.04 2.02
C LEU A 202 10.82 -10.73 0.99
N LEU A 203 11.37 -11.06 -0.19
CA LEU A 203 10.63 -11.75 -1.25
C LEU A 203 10.17 -13.13 -0.77
N GLU A 204 11.04 -13.92 -0.16
CA GLU A 204 10.72 -15.25 0.35
C GLU A 204 9.62 -15.18 1.41
N MET A 205 9.71 -14.23 2.34
CA MET A 205 8.69 -14.00 3.37
C MET A 205 7.34 -13.68 2.74
N ILE A 206 7.27 -12.71 1.83
CA ILE A 206 6.02 -12.31 1.16
C ILE A 206 5.42 -13.47 0.36
N VAL A 207 6.25 -14.20 -0.39
CA VAL A 207 5.80 -15.39 -1.14
C VAL A 207 5.25 -16.44 -0.18
N SER A 208 5.90 -16.67 0.96
CA SER A 208 5.41 -17.63 1.95
C SER A 208 4.05 -17.24 2.53
N TRP A 209 3.83 -15.96 2.85
CA TRP A 209 2.53 -15.47 3.33
C TRP A 209 1.41 -15.65 2.31
N ILE A 210 1.68 -15.30 1.05
CA ILE A 210 0.67 -15.34 -0.02
C ILE A 210 0.33 -16.79 -0.39
N VAL A 211 1.33 -17.68 -0.39
CA VAL A 211 1.10 -19.12 -0.64
C VAL A 211 0.32 -19.75 0.52
N GLU A 212 0.56 -19.33 1.76
CA GLU A 212 -0.12 -19.84 2.94
C GLU A 212 -1.60 -19.39 3.01
N ASP A 213 -1.89 -18.09 2.80
CA ASP A 213 -3.27 -17.60 2.63
C ASP A 213 -3.35 -16.54 1.52
N PRO A 214 -3.77 -16.93 0.30
CA PRO A 214 -3.95 -16.00 -0.82
C PRO A 214 -4.96 -14.88 -0.52
N ARG A 215 -5.88 -15.05 0.43
CA ARG A 215 -6.86 -14.00 0.79
C ARG A 215 -6.22 -12.83 1.53
N LEU A 216 -4.98 -12.99 2.03
CA LEU A 216 -4.22 -11.93 2.67
C LEU A 216 -4.21 -10.66 1.83
N ILE A 217 -3.96 -10.79 0.53
CA ILE A 217 -3.83 -9.62 -0.36
C ILE A 217 -5.18 -8.97 -0.70
N LEU A 218 -6.31 -9.61 -0.36
CA LEU A 218 -7.65 -9.05 -0.51
C LEU A 218 -8.23 -8.53 0.82
N ILE A 219 -7.58 -8.76 1.96
CA ILE A 219 -8.19 -8.53 3.28
C ILE A 219 -8.65 -7.09 3.48
N THR A 220 -7.92 -6.12 2.93
CA THR A 220 -8.31 -4.71 3.01
C THR A 220 -9.59 -4.48 2.19
N PHE A 221 -9.62 -4.90 0.92
CA PHE A 221 -10.83 -4.82 0.09
C PHE A 221 -12.03 -5.55 0.72
N LEU A 222 -11.80 -6.68 1.37
CA LEU A 222 -12.86 -7.47 2.01
C LEU A 222 -13.45 -6.74 3.23
N ASN A 223 -12.65 -6.02 4.01
CA ASN A 223 -13.07 -5.40 5.26
C ASN A 223 -13.36 -3.89 5.18
N THR A 224 -12.93 -3.20 4.14
CA THR A 224 -13.16 -1.76 3.99
C THR A 224 -14.49 -1.48 3.30
N PRO A 225 -15.38 -0.64 3.87
CA PRO A 225 -16.57 -0.15 3.17
C PRO A 225 -16.14 0.67 1.95
N ILE A 226 -16.57 0.25 0.76
CA ILE A 226 -16.18 0.90 -0.50
C ILE A 226 -17.12 2.09 -0.69
N ALA A 227 -16.76 3.22 -0.08
CA ALA A 227 -17.60 4.42 -0.05
C ALA A 227 -17.06 5.59 -0.91
N ALA A 228 -15.83 5.54 -1.39
CA ALA A 228 -15.26 6.58 -2.26
C ALA A 228 -14.02 6.07 -3.00
N SER A 229 -13.72 6.67 -4.16
CA SER A 229 -12.44 6.53 -4.86
C SER A 229 -11.28 6.88 -3.91
N LEU A 230 -10.22 6.06 -3.91
CA LEU A 230 -8.99 6.38 -3.19
C LEU A 230 -8.43 7.72 -3.71
N PRO A 231 -8.00 8.64 -2.82
CA PRO A 231 -7.41 9.89 -3.26
C PRO A 231 -6.11 9.62 -4.04
N ILE A 232 -5.82 10.46 -5.03
CA ILE A 232 -4.58 10.38 -5.81
C ILE A 232 -3.37 10.53 -4.88
N GLY A 233 -2.34 9.71 -5.07
CA GLY A 233 -1.11 9.74 -4.29
C GLY A 233 -1.13 8.91 -3.00
N PHE A 234 -2.12 8.03 -2.84
CA PHE A 234 -2.24 7.10 -1.72
C PHE A 234 -1.93 5.67 -2.18
N LEU A 235 -1.82 4.74 -1.23
CA LEU A 235 -1.65 3.33 -1.56
C LEU A 235 -2.91 2.77 -2.24
N GLU A 236 -2.69 1.79 -3.10
CA GLU A 236 -3.75 0.98 -3.68
C GLU A 236 -4.48 0.16 -2.60
N LEU A 237 -5.74 -0.20 -2.87
CA LEU A 237 -6.55 -0.97 -1.91
C LEU A 237 -5.97 -2.37 -1.64
N THR A 238 -5.24 -2.92 -2.60
CA THR A 238 -4.61 -4.25 -2.55
C THR A 238 -3.19 -4.16 -3.13
N PRO A 239 -2.28 -5.07 -2.76
CA PRO A 239 -0.95 -5.12 -3.35
C PRO A 239 -0.93 -5.72 -4.77
N LEU A 240 -2.08 -6.09 -5.36
CA LEU A 240 -2.16 -6.80 -6.65
C LEU A 240 -1.35 -6.12 -7.74
N THR A 241 -1.55 -4.80 -7.94
CA THR A 241 -0.82 -4.02 -8.95
C THR A 241 0.70 -4.10 -8.77
N GLY A 242 1.17 -3.94 -7.52
CA GLY A 242 2.60 -4.00 -7.20
C GLY A 242 3.19 -5.40 -7.38
N LEU A 243 2.44 -6.44 -7.01
CA LEU A 243 2.87 -7.83 -7.19
C LEU A 243 2.88 -8.26 -8.66
N ILE A 244 1.90 -7.82 -9.47
CA ILE A 244 1.93 -8.01 -10.93
C ILE A 244 3.17 -7.35 -11.51
N ARG A 245 3.45 -6.09 -11.14
CA ARG A 245 4.67 -5.37 -11.56
C ARG A 245 5.94 -6.15 -11.21
N TRP A 246 6.03 -6.68 -10.00
CA TRP A 246 7.15 -7.53 -9.57
C TRP A 246 7.33 -8.74 -10.48
N CYS A 247 6.26 -9.53 -10.67
CA CYS A 247 6.30 -10.74 -11.49
C CYS A 247 6.70 -10.46 -12.94
N VAL A 248 6.17 -9.39 -13.53
CA VAL A 248 6.41 -9.02 -14.92
C VAL A 248 7.82 -8.45 -15.13
N LYS A 249 8.29 -7.54 -14.26
CA LYS A 249 9.59 -6.88 -14.43
C LYS A 249 10.78 -7.71 -13.97
N ALA A 250 10.59 -8.66 -13.06
CA ALA A 250 11.69 -9.42 -12.45
C ALA A 250 12.66 -10.07 -13.47
N PRO A 251 12.21 -10.78 -14.53
CA PRO A 251 13.12 -11.36 -15.51
C PRO A 251 14.09 -10.34 -16.13
N LEU A 252 13.56 -9.16 -16.52
CA LEU A 252 14.34 -8.09 -17.14
C LEU A 252 15.26 -7.39 -16.13
N ALA A 253 14.77 -7.12 -14.91
CA ALA A 253 15.55 -6.46 -13.87
C ALA A 253 16.77 -7.30 -13.44
N TYR A 254 16.61 -8.62 -13.27
CA TYR A 254 17.73 -9.50 -12.92
C TYR A 254 18.70 -9.68 -14.09
N LYS A 255 18.21 -9.64 -15.34
CA LYS A 255 19.09 -9.61 -16.52
C LYS A 255 19.92 -8.33 -16.59
N ARG A 256 19.32 -7.18 -16.29
CA ARG A 256 20.01 -5.89 -16.20
C ARG A 256 21.13 -5.92 -15.15
N LYS A 257 20.82 -6.39 -13.94
CA LYS A 257 21.80 -6.49 -12.84
C LYS A 257 23.02 -7.35 -13.18
N LYS A 258 22.87 -8.34 -14.06
CA LYS A 258 23.97 -9.22 -14.51
C LYS A 258 24.87 -8.56 -15.57
N LYS A 259 24.45 -7.48 -16.21
CA LYS A 259 25.24 -6.77 -17.21
C LYS A 259 26.44 -6.13 -16.50
N PRO A 260 27.69 -6.47 -16.85
CA PRO A 260 28.84 -5.83 -16.24
C PRO A 260 28.80 -4.33 -16.54
N PRO A 261 29.11 -3.45 -15.57
CA PRO A 261 29.20 -2.02 -15.84
C PRO A 261 30.26 -1.83 -16.94
N LEU A 262 29.89 -1.11 -18.00
CA LEU A 262 30.80 -0.72 -19.07
C LEU A 262 31.91 0.16 -18.47
N THR A 263 32.98 -0.48 -18.01
CA THR A 263 34.19 0.20 -17.54
C THR A 263 35.03 0.49 -18.77
N ASN A 264 35.12 1.77 -19.11
CA ASN A 264 36.21 2.27 -19.93
C ASN A 264 37.53 1.99 -19.20
N GLY A 265 38.21 0.92 -19.62
CA GLY A 265 39.64 0.69 -19.44
C GLY A 265 40.19 0.70 -18.01
N HIS A 266 40.05 -0.42 -17.27
CA HIS A 266 41.19 -1.05 -16.60
C HIS A 266 40.82 -2.47 -16.13
N LEU A 267 41.54 -3.47 -16.65
CA LEU A 267 41.44 -4.86 -16.24
C LEU A 267 41.96 -5.03 -14.80
N SER A 268 41.07 -5.38 -13.88
CA SER A 268 41.45 -6.10 -12.66
C SER A 268 40.57 -7.34 -12.55
N ASN A 269 41.10 -8.46 -13.05
CA ASN A 269 40.54 -9.79 -12.84
C ASN A 269 40.59 -10.12 -11.34
N LYS A 270 39.47 -9.95 -10.65
CA LYS A 270 39.16 -10.75 -9.47
C LYS A 270 37.78 -11.37 -9.69
N VAL A 271 37.79 -12.52 -10.35
CA VAL A 271 36.64 -13.40 -10.50
C VAL A 271 36.24 -13.88 -9.10
N THR A 272 35.27 -13.23 -8.48
CA THR A 272 34.45 -13.83 -7.41
C THR A 272 33.41 -14.72 -8.08
N LYS A 273 33.87 -15.88 -8.55
CA LYS A 273 33.00 -17.01 -8.85
C LYS A 273 32.51 -17.58 -7.53
N ASP A 274 31.25 -18.00 -7.51
CA ASP A 274 30.66 -19.00 -6.59
C ASP A 274 29.63 -18.54 -5.53
N SER A 275 29.15 -17.28 -5.52
CA SER A 275 28.01 -16.90 -4.64
C SER A 275 26.68 -16.62 -5.36
N GLY A 276 26.70 -16.33 -6.68
CA GLY A 276 25.55 -15.75 -7.38
C GLY A 276 24.61 -16.71 -8.11
N VAL A 277 25.02 -17.94 -8.42
CA VAL A 277 24.24 -18.84 -9.30
C VAL A 277 23.08 -19.52 -8.55
N GLY A 278 23.24 -19.82 -7.26
CA GLY A 278 22.18 -20.42 -6.43
C GLY A 278 21.06 -19.43 -6.09
N SER A 279 21.43 -18.25 -5.59
CA SER A 279 20.49 -17.19 -5.19
C SER A 279 19.60 -16.69 -6.35
N ASP A 280 20.12 -16.69 -7.58
CA ASP A 280 19.39 -16.28 -8.76
C ASP A 280 18.35 -17.33 -9.20
N ARG A 281 18.69 -18.63 -9.11
CA ARG A 281 17.72 -19.70 -9.35
C ARG A 281 16.59 -19.70 -8.32
N ASP A 282 16.92 -19.39 -7.07
CA ASP A 282 15.95 -19.31 -5.98
C ASP A 282 14.99 -18.13 -6.17
N SER A 283 15.50 -16.95 -6.58
CA SER A 283 14.66 -15.78 -6.87
C SER A 283 13.70 -16.04 -8.04
N HIS A 284 14.19 -16.67 -9.12
CA HIS A 284 13.35 -17.06 -10.26
C HIS A 284 12.20 -17.99 -9.85
N LEU A 285 12.46 -18.98 -8.99
CA LEU A 285 11.43 -19.89 -8.47
C LEU A 285 10.40 -19.14 -7.61
N LEU A 286 10.86 -18.23 -6.76
CA LEU A 286 9.97 -17.40 -5.92
C LEU A 286 9.03 -16.54 -6.77
N TYR A 287 9.53 -15.87 -7.81
CA TYR A 287 8.66 -15.09 -8.70
C TYR A 287 7.68 -15.95 -9.50
N SER A 288 8.05 -17.18 -9.88
CA SER A 288 7.12 -18.10 -10.54
C SER A 288 6.00 -18.55 -9.61
N LYS A 289 6.32 -18.87 -8.34
CA LYS A 289 5.32 -19.15 -7.30
C LYS A 289 4.42 -17.93 -7.06
N LEU A 290 5.03 -16.75 -6.92
CA LEU A 290 4.31 -15.50 -6.70
C LEU A 290 3.32 -15.22 -7.84
N HIS A 291 3.79 -15.34 -9.09
CA HIS A 291 2.97 -15.12 -10.28
C HIS A 291 1.76 -16.05 -10.30
N LEU A 292 1.97 -17.35 -10.05
CA LEU A 292 0.86 -18.30 -9.95
C LEU A 292 -0.14 -17.91 -8.86
N SER A 293 0.33 -17.55 -7.66
CA SER A 293 -0.55 -17.11 -6.57
C SER A 293 -1.32 -15.84 -6.93
N VAL A 294 -0.69 -14.87 -7.60
CA VAL A 294 -1.36 -13.65 -8.08
C VAL A 294 -2.49 -14.00 -9.06
N LEU A 295 -2.25 -14.89 -10.03
CA LEU A 295 -3.29 -15.34 -10.97
C LEU A 295 -4.45 -16.04 -10.24
N GLN A 296 -4.15 -16.91 -9.27
CA GLN A 296 -5.16 -17.59 -8.46
C GLN A 296 -6.01 -16.59 -7.66
N VAL A 297 -5.40 -15.56 -7.08
CA VAL A 297 -6.14 -14.52 -6.37
C VAL A 297 -7.01 -13.71 -7.33
N LEU A 298 -6.53 -13.37 -8.52
CA LEU A 298 -7.34 -12.69 -9.52
C LEU A 298 -8.56 -13.53 -9.91
N MET A 299 -8.43 -14.85 -10.04
CA MET A 299 -9.58 -15.74 -10.28
C MET A 299 -10.56 -15.75 -9.09
N MET A 300 -10.07 -15.84 -7.86
CA MET A 300 -10.89 -15.81 -6.64
C MET A 300 -11.64 -14.48 -6.48
N LEU A 301 -11.01 -13.37 -6.88
CA LEU A 301 -11.56 -12.03 -6.77
C LEU A 301 -12.89 -11.85 -7.50
N GLN A 302 -13.11 -12.56 -8.61
CA GLN A 302 -14.38 -12.53 -9.34
C GLN A 302 -15.58 -12.88 -8.45
N GLY A 303 -15.43 -13.91 -7.59
CA GLY A 303 -16.46 -14.33 -6.65
C GLY A 303 -16.80 -13.22 -5.66
N HIS A 304 -15.77 -12.64 -5.03
CA HIS A 304 -15.95 -11.55 -4.06
C HIS A 304 -16.50 -10.25 -4.66
N LEU A 305 -16.09 -9.90 -5.88
CA LEU A 305 -16.65 -8.76 -6.61
C LEU A 305 -18.14 -9.00 -6.92
N THR A 306 -18.52 -10.22 -7.27
CA THR A 306 -19.92 -10.60 -7.54
C THR A 306 -20.75 -10.53 -6.26
N GLU A 307 -20.27 -11.14 -5.17
CA GLU A 307 -20.92 -11.13 -3.84
C GLU A 307 -21.16 -9.70 -3.33
N LYS A 308 -20.21 -8.78 -3.58
CA LYS A 308 -20.32 -7.37 -3.18
C LYS A 308 -21.06 -6.50 -4.20
N ASN A 309 -21.59 -7.03 -5.30
CA ASN A 309 -22.21 -6.27 -6.41
C ASN A 309 -21.29 -5.21 -7.05
N LEU A 310 -20.00 -5.53 -7.14
CA LEU A 310 -18.94 -4.67 -7.68
C LEU A 310 -18.29 -5.22 -8.95
N TYR A 311 -18.68 -6.41 -9.40
CA TYR A 311 -18.20 -6.99 -10.65
C TYR A 311 -18.48 -6.05 -11.83
N GLY A 312 -17.44 -5.69 -12.59
CA GLY A 312 -17.51 -4.73 -13.69
C GLY A 312 -17.64 -3.26 -13.26
N ARG A 313 -17.65 -2.96 -11.95
CA ARG A 313 -17.83 -1.60 -11.39
C ARG A 313 -16.62 -1.11 -10.60
N LEU A 314 -15.83 -2.02 -10.05
CA LEU A 314 -14.60 -1.70 -9.33
C LEU A 314 -13.43 -2.54 -9.88
N GLY A 315 -12.47 -1.87 -10.51
CA GLY A 315 -11.19 -2.45 -10.83
C GLY A 315 -10.24 -2.34 -9.64
N LEU A 316 -9.63 -3.45 -9.23
CA LEU A 316 -8.55 -3.47 -8.23
C LEU A 316 -7.16 -3.39 -8.87
N VAL A 317 -7.07 -3.57 -10.19
CA VAL A 317 -5.91 -3.27 -11.03
C VAL A 317 -6.33 -2.11 -11.93
N LEU A 318 -5.82 -0.91 -11.66
CA LEU A 318 -6.18 0.28 -12.43
C LEU A 318 -5.45 0.29 -13.77
N PHE A 319 -6.16 0.65 -14.84
CA PHE A 319 -5.57 0.78 -16.17
C PHE A 319 -4.42 1.79 -16.21
N ASP A 320 -4.53 2.88 -15.44
CA ASP A 320 -3.48 3.90 -15.27
C ASP A 320 -2.16 3.35 -14.73
N HIS A 321 -2.16 2.17 -14.08
CA HIS A 321 -0.94 1.48 -13.66
C HIS A 321 -0.39 0.50 -14.70
N VAL A 322 -1.24 0.05 -15.64
CA VAL A 322 -0.83 -0.82 -16.74
C VAL A 322 -0.03 -0.04 -17.77
N VAL A 323 -0.43 1.21 -18.05
CA VAL A 323 0.27 2.11 -19.00
C VAL A 323 1.76 2.26 -18.67
N PRO A 324 2.16 2.76 -17.47
CA PRO A 324 3.57 2.92 -17.14
C PRO A 324 4.30 1.57 -17.04
N LEU A 325 3.63 0.49 -16.64
CA LEU A 325 4.24 -0.85 -16.64
C LEU A 325 4.66 -1.28 -18.05
N VAL A 326 3.79 -1.10 -19.06
CA VAL A 326 4.10 -1.41 -20.45
C VAL A 326 5.25 -0.54 -20.97
N GLU A 327 5.24 0.76 -20.67
CA GLU A 327 6.30 1.69 -21.09
C GLU A 327 7.65 1.35 -20.45
N GLU A 328 7.65 0.92 -19.19
CA GLU A 328 8.87 0.48 -18.51
C GLU A 328 9.42 -0.82 -19.10
N ILE A 329 8.56 -1.76 -19.49
CA ILE A 329 8.98 -3.00 -20.17
C ILE A 329 9.61 -2.67 -21.50
N ASP A 330 8.95 -1.83 -22.31
CA ASP A 330 9.45 -1.39 -23.62
C ASP A 330 10.86 -0.80 -23.49
N ARG A 331 11.02 0.17 -22.57
CA ARG A 331 12.32 0.78 -22.26
C ARG A 331 13.37 -0.23 -21.80
N LEU A 332 13.00 -1.19 -20.94
CA LEU A 332 13.94 -2.21 -20.44
C LEU A 332 14.38 -3.18 -21.55
N VAL A 333 13.48 -3.55 -22.45
CA VAL A 333 13.81 -4.38 -23.61
C VAL A 333 14.80 -3.66 -24.52
N ASP A 334 14.55 -2.39 -24.80
CA ASP A 334 15.44 -1.55 -25.61
C ASP A 334 16.83 -1.42 -24.96
N GLU A 335 16.90 -1.17 -23.65
CA GLU A 335 18.15 -1.03 -22.89
C GLU A 335 18.99 -2.33 -22.90
N LEU A 336 18.33 -3.47 -22.82
CA LEU A 336 18.98 -4.78 -22.74
C LEU A 336 19.41 -5.33 -24.10
N SER A 337 18.89 -4.78 -25.19
CA SER A 337 18.95 -5.31 -26.56
C SER A 337 18.19 -6.65 -26.71
N PRO A 338 17.29 -6.77 -27.70
CA PRO A 338 16.48 -7.98 -27.92
C PRO A 338 17.29 -9.28 -28.07
N LEU A 339 18.51 -9.21 -28.61
CA LEU A 339 19.38 -10.37 -28.82
C LEU A 339 19.96 -10.94 -27.52
N ASN A 340 20.12 -10.10 -26.49
CA ASN A 340 20.78 -10.50 -25.25
C ASN A 340 19.78 -10.94 -24.17
N ALA A 341 18.53 -10.49 -24.25
CA ALA A 341 17.49 -10.73 -23.22
C ALA A 341 16.25 -11.47 -23.76
N SER A 342 16.34 -12.15 -24.92
CA SER A 342 15.19 -12.76 -25.58
C SER A 342 14.35 -13.67 -24.66
N GLN A 343 14.98 -14.51 -23.83
CA GLN A 343 14.25 -15.41 -22.93
C GLN A 343 13.57 -14.65 -21.79
N GLU A 344 14.26 -13.65 -21.23
CA GLU A 344 13.71 -12.83 -20.15
C GLU A 344 12.60 -11.90 -20.64
N THR A 345 12.72 -11.38 -21.86
CA THR A 345 11.67 -10.64 -22.57
C THR A 345 10.45 -11.52 -22.83
N GLU A 346 10.63 -12.72 -23.38
CA GLU A 346 9.53 -13.67 -23.62
C GLU A 346 8.78 -13.98 -22.32
N LEU A 347 9.50 -14.31 -21.24
CA LEU A 347 8.90 -14.60 -19.95
C LEU A 347 8.18 -13.38 -19.33
N ALA A 348 8.74 -12.19 -19.45
CA ALA A 348 8.10 -10.97 -18.96
C ALA A 348 6.78 -10.69 -19.71
N LEU A 349 6.78 -10.82 -21.03
CA LEU A 349 5.60 -10.61 -21.88
C LEU A 349 4.54 -11.69 -21.66
N ASP A 350 4.93 -12.95 -21.46
CA ASP A 350 4.00 -14.02 -21.10
C ASP A 350 3.31 -13.74 -19.75
N ARG A 351 4.07 -13.32 -18.73
CA ARG A 351 3.52 -12.96 -17.42
C ARG A 351 2.58 -11.75 -17.52
N LEU A 352 2.93 -10.74 -18.32
CA LEU A 352 2.07 -9.59 -18.57
C LEU A 352 0.77 -10.03 -19.23
N ALA A 353 0.85 -10.82 -20.30
CA ALA A 353 -0.32 -11.30 -21.03
C ALA A 353 -1.26 -12.14 -20.14
N GLN A 354 -0.72 -13.06 -19.34
CA GLN A 354 -1.49 -13.85 -18.38
C GLN A 354 -2.18 -12.96 -17.33
N ALA A 355 -1.43 -12.00 -16.75
CA ALA A 355 -2.00 -11.09 -15.74
C ALA A 355 -3.13 -10.23 -16.32
N LEU A 356 -2.94 -9.66 -17.51
CA LEU A 356 -3.97 -8.86 -18.20
C LEU A 356 -5.21 -9.71 -18.51
N GLN A 357 -5.02 -10.88 -19.13
CA GLN A 357 -6.13 -11.77 -19.50
C GLN A 357 -6.96 -12.20 -18.29
N VAL A 358 -6.30 -12.62 -17.20
CA VAL A 358 -6.99 -13.08 -15.99
C VAL A 358 -7.63 -11.90 -15.26
N ALA A 359 -6.97 -10.75 -15.16
CA ALA A 359 -7.53 -9.56 -14.50
C ALA A 359 -8.75 -9.01 -15.25
N MET A 360 -8.74 -9.00 -16.59
CA MET A 360 -9.91 -8.64 -17.38
C MET A 360 -11.05 -9.63 -17.20
N ALA A 361 -10.75 -10.94 -17.28
CA ALA A 361 -11.76 -11.99 -17.17
C ALA A 361 -12.41 -12.04 -15.78
N SER A 362 -11.69 -11.69 -14.72
CA SER A 362 -12.22 -11.65 -13.35
C SER A 362 -12.88 -10.33 -12.96
N GLY A 363 -12.89 -9.34 -13.86
CA GLY A 363 -13.40 -7.99 -13.58
C GLY A 363 -12.49 -7.15 -12.67
N ALA A 364 -11.26 -7.60 -12.42
CA ALA A 364 -10.26 -6.89 -11.62
C ALA A 364 -9.61 -5.72 -12.38
N LEU A 365 -9.53 -5.80 -13.71
CA LEU A 365 -9.09 -4.74 -14.63
C LEU A 365 -10.25 -4.37 -15.54
N LEU A 366 -10.71 -3.12 -15.44
CA LEU A 366 -11.82 -2.60 -16.23
C LEU A 366 -11.27 -1.92 -17.50
N CYS A 367 -10.98 -2.71 -18.53
CA CYS A 367 -10.61 -2.20 -19.85
C CYS A 367 -11.09 -3.14 -20.96
N THR A 368 -11.14 -2.63 -22.18
CA THR A 368 -11.40 -3.43 -23.38
C THR A 368 -10.08 -3.86 -24.04
N ARG A 369 -10.18 -4.80 -24.99
CA ARG A 369 -9.04 -5.14 -25.84
C ARG A 369 -8.61 -3.99 -26.74
N ASP A 370 -9.54 -3.11 -27.13
CA ASP A 370 -9.25 -1.96 -27.96
C ASP A 370 -8.44 -0.90 -27.20
N ASP A 371 -8.60 -0.80 -25.87
CA ASP A 371 -7.74 0.03 -25.02
C ASP A 371 -6.31 -0.53 -24.92
N LEU A 372 -6.17 -1.86 -24.83
CA LEU A 372 -4.86 -2.53 -24.70
C LEU A 372 -4.07 -2.62 -26.00
N ARG A 373 -4.74 -2.72 -27.16
CA ARG A 373 -4.09 -2.88 -28.46
C ARG A 373 -3.07 -1.77 -28.77
N PRO A 374 -3.41 -0.46 -28.73
CA PRO A 374 -2.44 0.58 -29.01
C PRO A 374 -1.30 0.56 -27.98
N LEU A 375 -1.60 0.30 -26.71
CA LEU A 375 -0.62 0.27 -25.63
C LEU A 375 0.43 -0.84 -25.83
N CYS A 376 -0.03 -2.07 -26.07
CA CYS A 376 0.81 -3.27 -26.16
C CYS A 376 1.44 -3.47 -27.53
N SER A 377 0.92 -2.83 -28.60
CA SER A 377 1.47 -2.95 -29.96
C SER A 377 2.90 -2.44 -30.11
N ARG A 378 3.38 -1.63 -29.15
CA ARG A 378 4.75 -1.11 -29.09
C ARG A 378 5.76 -2.18 -28.63
N LEU A 379 5.28 -3.17 -27.86
CA LEU A 379 6.13 -4.22 -27.31
C LEU A 379 6.56 -5.22 -28.40
N PRO A 380 7.69 -5.94 -28.18
CA PRO A 380 8.11 -7.02 -29.06
C PRO A 380 7.01 -8.06 -29.27
N HIS A 381 7.06 -8.73 -30.42
CA HIS A 381 6.12 -9.81 -30.73
C HIS A 381 6.19 -10.92 -29.68
N ASN A 382 5.04 -11.22 -29.06
CA ASN A 382 4.85 -12.35 -28.16
C ASN A 382 3.51 -13.02 -28.47
N ASN A 383 3.53 -14.34 -28.67
CA ASN A 383 2.35 -15.08 -29.15
C ASN A 383 1.17 -14.99 -28.17
N LEU A 384 1.44 -15.08 -26.86
CA LEU A 384 0.41 -15.04 -25.84
C LEU A 384 -0.20 -13.65 -25.73
N LEU A 385 0.62 -12.60 -25.71
CA LEU A 385 0.16 -11.21 -25.67
C LEU A 385 -0.68 -10.89 -26.90
N GLN A 386 -0.27 -11.33 -28.10
CA GLN A 386 -1.05 -11.17 -29.32
C GLN A 386 -2.41 -11.86 -29.26
N LEU A 387 -2.47 -13.07 -28.68
CA LEU A 387 -3.74 -13.76 -28.44
C LEU A 387 -4.66 -12.95 -27.51
N VAL A 388 -4.11 -12.33 -26.47
CA VAL A 388 -4.87 -11.55 -25.49
C VAL A 388 -5.44 -10.26 -26.10
N ILE A 389 -4.68 -9.56 -26.94
CA ILE A 389 -5.12 -8.29 -27.55
C ILE A 389 -5.92 -8.46 -28.86
N SER A 390 -5.77 -9.60 -29.55
CA SER A 390 -6.40 -9.87 -30.86
C SER A 390 -7.42 -11.01 -30.87
N GLY A 391 -7.57 -11.78 -29.79
CA GLY A 391 -8.46 -12.94 -29.76
C GLY A 391 -9.94 -12.60 -29.97
N PRO A 392 -10.79 -13.57 -30.36
CA PRO A 392 -12.23 -13.37 -30.47
C PRO A 392 -12.84 -13.04 -29.10
N VAL A 393 -13.83 -12.15 -29.07
CA VAL A 393 -14.55 -11.79 -27.84
C VAL A 393 -15.30 -13.03 -27.34
N GLN A 394 -14.70 -13.80 -26.43
CA GLN A 394 -15.46 -14.81 -25.70
C GLN A 394 -16.39 -14.06 -24.76
N GLN A 395 -17.64 -13.91 -25.18
CA GLN A 395 -18.73 -13.57 -24.26
C GLN A 395 -18.77 -14.68 -23.22
N SER A 396 -18.40 -14.35 -21.98
CA SER A 396 -18.60 -15.28 -20.87
C SER A 396 -20.09 -15.66 -20.82
N PRO A 397 -20.45 -16.95 -20.69
CA PRO A 397 -21.85 -17.38 -20.65
C PRO A 397 -22.65 -16.80 -19.46
N HIS A 398 -21.97 -16.11 -18.52
CA HIS A 398 -22.60 -15.39 -17.41
C HIS A 398 -22.88 -13.90 -17.69
N ALA A 399 -22.70 -13.41 -18.92
CA ALA A 399 -22.96 -12.03 -19.32
C ALA A 399 -24.46 -11.67 -19.46
N ALA A 400 -25.39 -12.59 -19.19
CA ALA A 400 -26.81 -12.27 -19.08
C ALA A 400 -27.13 -11.71 -17.68
N LEU A 401 -26.64 -10.50 -17.38
CA LEU A 401 -27.28 -9.67 -16.36
C LEU A 401 -28.68 -9.29 -16.86
N PRO A 402 -29.71 -9.21 -15.99
CA PRO A 402 -31.06 -8.87 -16.40
C PRO A 402 -31.10 -7.52 -17.15
N PRO A 403 -32.02 -7.33 -18.12
CA PRO A 403 -32.12 -6.08 -18.89
C PRO A 403 -32.35 -4.90 -17.93
N GLY A 404 -31.38 -4.00 -17.83
CA GLY A 404 -31.39 -2.86 -16.90
C GLY A 404 -30.03 -2.49 -16.29
N PHE A 405 -29.01 -3.34 -16.45
CA PHE A 405 -27.66 -3.13 -15.88
C PHE A 405 -26.61 -2.52 -16.82
N TYR A 406 -26.96 -2.22 -18.07
CA TYR A 406 -26.06 -1.50 -18.98
C TYR A 406 -26.24 0.01 -18.81
N PRO A 407 -25.22 0.79 -18.41
CA PRO A 407 -25.28 2.23 -18.53
C PRO A 407 -25.16 2.61 -20.01
N HIS A 408 -26.03 3.50 -20.48
CA HIS A 408 -25.88 4.15 -21.77
C HIS A 408 -24.65 5.07 -21.71
N ILE A 409 -23.56 4.68 -22.37
CA ILE A 409 -22.42 5.58 -22.60
C ILE A 409 -22.84 6.56 -23.70
N HIS A 410 -23.39 7.71 -23.30
CA HIS A 410 -23.48 8.88 -24.17
C HIS A 410 -22.20 9.70 -24.01
N THR A 411 -21.27 9.54 -24.95
CA THR A 411 -20.21 10.53 -25.20
C THR A 411 -20.83 11.73 -25.93
N PRO A 412 -20.80 12.97 -25.40
CA PRO A 412 -21.18 14.14 -26.18
C PRO A 412 -20.00 14.56 -27.09
N PRO A 413 -20.23 14.90 -28.36
CA PRO A 413 -19.17 15.37 -29.24
C PRO A 413 -18.79 16.82 -28.93
N LEU A 414 -17.48 17.08 -28.81
CA LEU A 414 -16.88 18.40 -28.81
C LEU A 414 -17.19 19.13 -30.13
N SER A 415 -17.85 20.28 -30.06
CA SER A 415 -17.89 21.24 -31.17
C SER A 415 -17.78 22.67 -30.65
N TYR A 416 -16.85 23.41 -31.25
CA TYR A 416 -16.64 24.84 -31.10
C TYR A 416 -17.83 25.63 -31.67
N GLY A 417 -18.22 26.73 -31.01
CA GLY A 417 -18.83 27.88 -31.70
C GLY A 417 -20.06 28.54 -31.06
N THR A 418 -19.84 29.79 -30.63
CA THR A 418 -20.78 30.95 -30.57
C THR A 418 -21.87 31.03 -29.49
N VAL A 419 -21.73 32.08 -28.67
CA VAL A 419 -22.71 32.69 -27.73
C VAL A 419 -23.76 33.49 -28.54
N PRO A 420 -25.03 33.62 -28.11
CA PRO A 420 -25.44 34.86 -27.42
C PRO A 420 -26.54 34.76 -26.31
N ALA A 421 -26.40 35.68 -25.33
CA ALA A 421 -27.39 36.44 -24.52
C ALA A 421 -28.45 35.77 -23.59
N HIS A 422 -28.41 36.19 -22.31
CA HIS A 422 -29.35 36.00 -21.15
C HIS A 422 -30.74 36.70 -21.31
N PRO A 423 -31.66 36.81 -20.30
CA PRO A 423 -31.84 36.19 -18.93
C PRO A 423 -33.31 35.76 -18.55
N ALA A 424 -33.49 35.03 -17.43
CA ALA A 424 -34.60 35.09 -16.41
C ALA A 424 -34.58 33.80 -15.54
N ALA A 425 -34.41 33.78 -14.20
CA ALA A 425 -35.20 34.24 -13.04
C ALA A 425 -36.12 33.16 -12.39
N HIS A 426 -35.65 32.61 -11.24
CA HIS A 426 -36.38 32.02 -10.07
C HIS A 426 -37.04 30.60 -10.14
N PRO A 427 -37.42 29.93 -9.01
CA PRO A 427 -36.65 29.61 -7.78
C PRO A 427 -36.89 28.18 -7.18
N ALA A 428 -35.94 27.72 -6.33
CA ALA A 428 -36.02 26.96 -5.05
C ALA A 428 -36.85 25.66 -4.80
N LEU A 429 -36.11 24.64 -4.31
CA LEU A 429 -36.38 23.60 -3.24
C LEU A 429 -37.14 22.28 -3.57
N PRO A 430 -36.95 21.17 -2.79
CA PRO A 430 -35.91 20.82 -1.81
C PRO A 430 -35.22 19.44 -2.01
N THR A 431 -34.01 19.31 -1.48
CA THR A 431 -33.22 18.07 -1.34
C THR A 431 -33.69 17.21 -0.16
N HIS A 432 -33.95 15.92 -0.40
CA HIS A 432 -34.16 14.92 0.64
C HIS A 432 -32.82 14.36 1.19
N PRO A 433 -32.73 14.05 2.50
CA PRO A 433 -31.50 13.55 3.11
C PRO A 433 -31.35 12.04 2.86
N GLY A 434 -30.24 11.64 2.24
CA GLY A 434 -29.85 10.24 2.11
C GLY A 434 -29.35 9.70 3.45
N HIS A 435 -30.09 8.74 4.00
CA HIS A 435 -29.70 7.95 5.16
C HIS A 435 -28.34 7.25 4.93
N THR A 436 -27.35 7.57 5.77
CA THR A 436 -26.09 6.81 5.87
C THR A 436 -26.22 5.85 7.05
N PHE A 437 -26.27 4.55 6.75
CA PHE A 437 -26.39 3.49 7.76
C PHE A 437 -25.02 3.12 8.38
N ILE A 438 -25.12 2.64 9.61
CA ILE A 438 -24.10 2.51 10.65
C ILE A 438 -23.06 1.42 10.35
N SER A 439 -21.84 1.68 10.82
CA SER A 439 -20.72 0.74 10.92
C SER A 439 -21.01 -0.38 11.92
N GLY A 440 -20.93 -1.65 11.49
CA GLY A 440 -20.98 -2.77 12.44
C GLY A 440 -21.10 -4.13 11.76
N MET A 441 -20.01 -4.90 11.84
CA MET A 441 -19.93 -6.34 12.19
C MET A 441 -18.62 -6.89 11.61
N THR A 442 -17.60 -7.01 12.46
CA THR A 442 -16.42 -7.84 12.19
C THR A 442 -16.83 -9.30 12.16
N PHE A 443 -16.66 -9.99 11.03
CA PHE A 443 -16.85 -11.44 10.96
C PHE A 443 -15.66 -12.15 11.64
N PRO A 444 -15.91 -13.11 12.54
CA PRO A 444 -14.84 -13.96 13.06
C PRO A 444 -14.35 -14.90 11.95
N PHE A 445 -13.05 -14.85 11.68
CA PHE A 445 -12.34 -15.78 10.82
C PHE A 445 -12.50 -17.22 11.36
N ARG A 446 -13.03 -18.13 10.55
CA ARG A 446 -12.97 -19.58 10.81
C ARG A 446 -11.96 -20.21 9.84
N PRO A 447 -10.93 -20.91 10.34
CA PRO A 447 -10.12 -21.78 9.50
C PRO A 447 -11.00 -22.94 9.01
N ILE A 448 -11.02 -23.19 7.71
CA ILE A 448 -11.54 -24.44 7.16
C ILE A 448 -10.39 -25.44 7.24
N ARG A 449 -10.64 -26.58 7.89
CA ARG A 449 -9.71 -27.72 7.97
C ARG A 449 -9.58 -28.43 6.64
#